data_AF-A0A2D4VM12-F1
#
_entry.id   AF-A0A2D4VM12-F1
#
_cell.length_a   1.000
_cell.length_b   1.000
_cell.length_c   1.000
_cell.angle_alpha   90.00
_cell.angle_beta   90.00
_cell.angle_gamma   90.00
#
_symmetry.space_group_name_H-M   'P 1'
#
loop_
_entity.id
_entity.type
_entity.pdbx_description
1 polymer ?
#
loop_
_entity_poly.entity_id
_entity_poly.type
_entity_poly.pdbx_seq_one_letter_code
_entity_poly.pdbx_strand_id
1 'polypeptide(L)'
;MTQKHDDDGVQRIAGANGEPAFVVLPVARYDALKKAAERDSAAATLEHALTPVPAPVARRIANGENPVRVWREHRRMKAIDLARSAGVGAPYLSEIETGKKDGSFRTMAAIADVLRVSLDDLAPVTDTGRKRARQRAALINSVNAQVRTLLTLVGGDFDTAAVRRAVTQLVSDAVSLKMQDPELAGWIDDMLESTRMVLDLIDRAEQDIIDTAQRARLSLEELVSGPGFRRKMAVVLDETGGDEARETGPEIIAELTRASAAD
;
A
#
# COMPACT_ATOMS: atom_id res chain seq x y z
N MET A 1 -15.55 -58.08 31.33
CA MET A 1 -15.36 -56.64 31.09
C MET A 1 -15.88 -55.91 32.31
N THR A 2 -15.01 -55.61 33.28
CA THR A 2 -15.40 -55.04 34.56
C THR A 2 -15.28 -53.52 34.45
N GLN A 3 -16.40 -52.82 34.26
CA GLN A 3 -16.43 -51.36 34.29
C GLN A 3 -16.34 -50.91 35.74
N LYS A 4 -15.20 -50.31 36.11
CA LYS A 4 -15.03 -49.60 37.38
C LYS A 4 -15.43 -48.14 37.12
N HIS A 5 -16.62 -47.76 37.58
CA HIS A 5 -17.04 -46.36 37.60
C HIS A 5 -16.33 -45.69 38.78
N ASP A 6 -15.36 -44.81 38.48
CA ASP A 6 -14.82 -43.88 39.47
C ASP A 6 -15.78 -42.68 39.59
N ASP A 7 -15.92 -42.15 40.81
CA ASP A 7 -16.87 -41.14 41.33
C ASP A 7 -16.87 -39.77 40.60
N ASP A 8 -16.10 -39.67 39.52
CA ASP A 8 -15.93 -38.48 38.69
C ASP A 8 -16.74 -38.54 37.37
N GLY A 9 -17.45 -39.63 37.10
CA GLY A 9 -18.25 -39.79 35.86
C GLY A 9 -17.41 -39.91 34.58
N VAL A 10 -16.13 -40.28 34.73
CA VAL A 10 -15.19 -40.47 33.62
C VAL A 10 -14.97 -41.97 33.40
N GLN A 11 -15.17 -42.43 32.16
CA GLN A 11 -14.95 -43.83 31.83
C GLN A 11 -13.54 -44.01 31.25
N ARG A 12 -12.76 -44.91 31.85
CA ARG A 12 -11.42 -45.27 31.38
C ARG A 12 -11.48 -46.61 30.65
N ILE A 13 -10.96 -46.68 29.43
CA ILE A 13 -10.91 -47.88 28.61
C ILE A 13 -9.46 -48.36 28.57
N ALA A 14 -9.22 -49.58 29.06
CA ALA A 14 -7.91 -50.21 29.04
C ALA A 14 -7.49 -50.64 27.63
N GLY A 15 -6.20 -50.47 27.31
CA GLY A 15 -5.56 -51.02 26.12
C GLY A 15 -5.10 -52.46 26.32
N ALA A 16 -4.47 -53.03 25.28
CA ALA A 16 -4.04 -54.43 25.26
C ALA A 16 -3.02 -54.82 26.36
N ASN A 17 -2.35 -53.84 26.94
CA ASN A 17 -1.39 -53.98 28.05
C ASN A 17 -2.05 -53.84 29.45
N GLY A 18 -3.36 -53.62 29.52
CA GLY A 18 -4.08 -53.41 30.78
C GLY A 18 -4.01 -51.98 31.33
N GLU A 19 -3.25 -51.08 30.70
CA GLU A 19 -3.21 -49.66 31.06
C GLU A 19 -4.31 -48.87 30.35
N PRO A 20 -4.86 -47.80 30.96
CA PRO A 20 -5.89 -46.98 30.32
C PRO A 20 -5.34 -46.30 29.06
N ALA A 21 -5.81 -46.75 27.89
CA ALA A 21 -5.42 -46.19 26.59
C ALA A 21 -6.35 -45.06 26.15
N PHE A 22 -7.62 -45.08 26.61
CA PHE A 22 -8.60 -44.04 26.28
C PHE A 22 -9.39 -43.61 27.51
N VAL A 23 -9.81 -42.35 27.50
CA VAL A 23 -10.66 -41.76 28.53
C VAL A 23 -11.85 -41.10 27.84
N VAL A 24 -13.06 -41.55 28.18
CA VAL A 24 -14.31 -41.00 27.68
C VAL A 24 -14.87 -40.04 28.72
N LEU A 25 -15.07 -38.80 28.29
CA LEU A 25 -15.57 -37.70 29.10
C LEU A 25 -17.00 -37.36 28.64
N PRO A 26 -17.93 -37.06 29.57
CA PRO A 26 -19.19 -36.42 29.20
C PRO A 26 -18.92 -35.11 28.45
N VAL A 27 -19.71 -34.84 27.40
CA VAL A 27 -19.51 -33.67 26.51
C VAL A 27 -19.43 -32.36 27.29
N ALA A 28 -20.33 -32.16 28.26
CA ALA A 28 -20.31 -30.97 29.11
C ALA A 28 -18.98 -30.79 29.89
N ARG A 29 -18.34 -31.90 30.30
CA ARG A 29 -17.05 -31.87 31.00
C ARG A 29 -15.89 -31.63 30.04
N TYR A 30 -15.93 -32.22 28.85
CA TYR A 30 -14.96 -31.91 27.79
C TYR A 30 -15.01 -30.42 27.42
N ASP A 31 -16.21 -29.86 27.22
CA ASP A 31 -16.39 -28.45 26.88
C ASP A 31 -15.93 -27.52 27.99
N ALA A 32 -16.18 -27.88 29.25
CA ALA A 32 -15.69 -27.13 30.40
C ALA A 32 -14.15 -27.14 30.48
N LEU A 33 -13.52 -28.30 30.29
CA LEU A 33 -12.06 -28.44 30.27
C LEU A 33 -11.44 -27.68 29.08
N LYS A 34 -12.06 -27.75 27.90
CA LYS A 34 -11.63 -27.01 26.71
C LYS A 34 -11.71 -25.50 26.93
N LYS A 35 -12.84 -25.00 27.47
CA LYS A 35 -13.02 -23.58 27.81
C LYS A 35 -12.07 -23.09 28.89
N ALA A 36 -11.67 -23.93 29.83
CA ALA A 36 -10.66 -23.58 30.84
C ALA A 36 -9.27 -23.47 30.20
N ALA A 37 -8.87 -24.47 29.40
CA ALA A 37 -7.59 -24.46 28.69
C ALA A 37 -7.45 -23.29 27.70
N GLU A 38 -8.52 -22.95 26.97
CA GLU A 38 -8.54 -21.81 26.06
C GLU A 38 -8.40 -20.48 26.80
N ARG A 39 -9.04 -20.31 27.97
CA ARG A 39 -8.88 -19.11 28.79
C ARG A 39 -7.47 -18.94 29.34
N ASP A 40 -6.86 -20.02 29.83
CA ASP A 40 -5.48 -19.98 30.33
C ASP A 40 -4.50 -19.61 29.21
N SER A 41 -4.69 -20.13 28.00
CA SER A 41 -3.87 -19.77 26.83
C SER A 41 -4.05 -18.31 26.40
N ALA A 42 -5.28 -17.80 26.41
CA ALA A 42 -5.58 -16.41 26.07
C ALA A 42 -5.08 -15.43 27.14
N ALA A 43 -5.21 -15.78 28.43
CA ALA A 43 -4.70 -15.00 29.55
C ALA A 43 -3.16 -14.93 29.53
N ALA A 44 -2.48 -16.05 29.29
CA ALA A 44 -1.03 -16.08 29.15
C ALA A 44 -0.55 -15.24 27.95
N THR A 45 -1.27 -15.28 26.82
CA THR A 45 -0.96 -14.46 25.63
C THR A 45 -1.13 -12.97 25.91
N LEU A 46 -2.18 -12.60 26.65
CA LEU A 46 -2.48 -11.20 26.99
C LEU A 46 -1.51 -10.64 28.05
N GLU A 47 -1.16 -11.42 29.07
CA GLU A 47 -0.19 -11.04 30.10
C GLU A 47 1.18 -10.75 29.48
N HIS A 48 1.57 -11.54 28.48
CA HIS A 48 2.81 -11.34 27.73
C HIS A 48 2.86 -10.03 26.95
N ALA A 49 1.72 -9.67 26.33
CA ALA A 49 1.59 -8.44 25.55
C ALA A 49 1.55 -7.17 26.42
N LEU A 50 1.19 -7.30 27.71
CA LEU A 50 1.00 -6.18 28.63
C LEU A 50 2.14 -6.02 29.65
N THR A 51 3.18 -6.85 29.58
CA THR A 51 4.33 -6.72 30.49
C THR A 51 5.24 -5.58 30.00
N PRO A 52 5.38 -4.48 30.75
CA PRO A 52 6.22 -3.37 30.33
C PRO A 52 7.69 -3.78 30.24
N VAL A 53 8.34 -3.46 29.11
CA VAL A 53 9.76 -3.74 28.88
C VAL A 53 10.60 -3.04 29.95
N PRO A 54 11.48 -3.76 30.68
CA PRO A 54 12.32 -3.14 31.70
C PRO A 54 13.19 -2.02 31.14
N ALA A 55 13.23 -0.88 31.82
CA ALA A 55 14.04 0.29 31.43
C ALA A 55 15.51 0.00 31.03
N PRO A 56 16.28 -0.89 31.73
CA PRO A 56 17.64 -1.22 31.28
C PRO A 56 17.68 -2.01 29.97
N VAL A 57 16.68 -2.85 29.69
CA VAL A 57 16.55 -3.57 28.42
C VAL A 57 16.21 -2.59 27.30
N ALA A 58 15.20 -1.75 27.51
CA ALA A 58 14.76 -0.75 26.54
C ALA A 58 15.91 0.20 26.14
N ARG A 59 16.71 0.69 27.10
CA ARG A 59 17.87 1.56 26.81
C ARG A 59 18.92 0.88 25.95
N ARG A 60 19.27 -0.38 26.24
CA ARG A 60 20.28 -1.12 25.48
C ARG A 60 19.82 -1.39 24.05
N ILE A 61 18.57 -1.79 23.88
CA ILE A 61 17.96 -1.98 22.56
C ILE A 61 17.91 -0.66 21.78
N ALA A 62 17.54 0.45 22.42
CA ALA A 62 17.54 1.78 21.80
C ALA A 62 18.95 2.25 21.38
N ASN A 63 19.99 1.80 22.09
CA ASN A 63 21.39 2.06 21.74
C ASN A 63 21.91 1.15 20.60
N GLY A 64 21.06 0.31 20.00
CA GLY A 64 21.39 -0.53 18.85
C GLY A 64 21.97 -1.90 19.20
N GLU A 65 21.91 -2.31 20.47
CA GLU A 65 22.28 -3.69 20.83
C GLU A 65 21.22 -4.69 20.35
N ASN A 66 21.65 -5.91 20.02
CA ASN A 66 20.74 -6.95 19.52
C ASN A 66 19.71 -7.37 20.59
N PRO A 67 18.39 -7.29 20.31
CA PRO A 67 17.34 -7.60 21.28
C PRO A 67 17.43 -8.99 21.90
N VAL A 68 17.76 -10.03 21.10
CA VAL A 68 17.90 -11.42 21.58
C VAL A 68 18.98 -11.51 22.66
N ARG A 69 20.13 -10.89 22.41
CA ARG A 69 21.24 -10.86 23.37
C ARG A 69 20.88 -10.09 24.64
N VAL A 70 20.28 -8.91 24.50
CA VAL A 70 19.90 -8.06 25.64
C VAL A 70 18.91 -8.79 26.55
N TRP A 71 17.88 -9.41 25.97
CA TRP A 71 16.89 -10.18 26.74
C TRP A 71 17.50 -11.43 27.37
N ARG A 72 18.35 -12.17 26.66
CA ARG A 72 19.07 -13.32 27.22
C ARG A 72 19.89 -12.93 28.45
N GLU A 73 20.68 -11.86 28.36
CA GLU A 73 21.50 -11.36 29.46
C GLU A 73 20.64 -10.84 30.62
N HIS A 74 19.53 -10.16 30.32
CA HIS A 74 18.57 -9.72 31.33
C HIS A 74 17.97 -10.90 32.12
N ARG A 75 17.66 -12.00 31.42
CA ARG A 75 17.21 -13.27 32.03
C ARG A 75 18.34 -14.10 32.64
N ARG A 76 19.58 -13.62 32.59
CA ARG A 76 20.81 -14.28 33.10
C ARG A 76 21.04 -15.67 32.50
N MET A 77 20.64 -15.87 31.24
CA MET A 77 20.81 -17.14 30.53
C MET A 77 22.15 -17.18 29.78
N LYS A 78 22.81 -18.34 29.77
CA LYS A 78 23.98 -18.58 28.91
C LYS A 78 23.51 -18.82 27.48
N ALA A 79 24.30 -18.41 26.49
CA ALA A 79 23.97 -18.59 25.08
C ALA A 79 23.70 -20.06 24.72
N ILE A 80 24.51 -20.99 25.24
CA ILE A 80 24.32 -22.43 25.00
C ILE A 80 23.00 -22.96 25.57
N ASP A 81 22.53 -22.41 26.69
CA ASP A 81 21.30 -22.84 27.34
C ASP A 81 20.07 -22.30 26.59
N LEU A 82 20.14 -21.06 26.09
CA LEU A 82 19.10 -20.51 25.20
C LEU A 82 19.05 -21.30 23.89
N ALA A 83 20.19 -21.58 23.26
CA ALA A 83 20.26 -22.31 22.00
C ALA A 83 19.62 -23.70 22.13
N ARG A 84 20.00 -24.44 23.20
CA ARG A 84 19.43 -25.76 23.51
C ARG A 84 17.92 -25.68 23.73
N SER A 85 17.46 -24.72 24.52
CA SER A 85 16.04 -24.57 24.87
C SER A 85 15.19 -24.17 23.67
N ALA A 86 15.73 -23.34 22.78
CA ALA A 86 15.06 -22.92 21.55
C ALA A 86 15.24 -23.91 20.38
N GLY A 87 15.93 -25.03 20.59
CA GLY A 87 16.15 -26.05 19.55
C GLY A 87 17.03 -25.59 18.40
N VAL A 88 17.95 -24.65 18.63
CA VAL A 88 18.86 -24.10 17.60
C VAL A 88 20.33 -24.38 17.92
N GLY A 89 21.16 -24.43 16.88
CA GLY A 89 22.61 -24.58 17.07
C GLY A 89 23.23 -23.35 17.74
N ALA A 90 24.13 -23.55 18.71
CA ALA A 90 24.84 -22.47 19.38
C ALA A 90 25.60 -21.52 18.41
N PRO A 91 26.23 -22.00 17.31
CA PRO A 91 26.80 -21.11 16.30
C PRO A 91 25.75 -20.24 15.61
N TYR A 92 24.57 -20.80 15.32
CA TYR A 92 23.48 -20.08 14.67
C TYR A 92 22.86 -19.02 15.59
N LEU A 93 22.68 -19.33 16.87
CA LEU A 93 22.27 -18.32 17.86
C LEU A 93 23.30 -17.19 17.97
N SER A 94 24.60 -17.50 17.93
CA SER A 94 25.66 -16.49 17.95
C SER A 94 25.62 -15.58 16.72
N GLU A 95 25.36 -16.13 15.52
CA GLU A 95 25.13 -15.35 14.31
C GLU A 95 23.91 -14.43 14.44
N ILE A 96 22.86 -14.87 15.13
CA ILE A 96 21.68 -14.04 15.44
C ILE A 96 22.03 -12.93 16.42
N GLU A 97 22.69 -13.23 17.53
CA GLU A 97 23.05 -12.25 18.56
C GLU A 97 24.08 -11.21 18.08
N THR A 98 24.88 -11.56 17.07
CA THR A 98 25.85 -10.64 16.44
C THR A 98 25.26 -9.89 15.24
N GLY A 99 24.02 -10.17 14.86
CA GLY A 99 23.35 -9.53 13.72
C GLY A 99 23.87 -9.99 12.35
N LYS A 100 24.63 -11.09 12.27
CA LYS A 100 25.05 -11.70 11.01
C LYS A 100 23.89 -12.37 10.27
N LYS A 101 22.89 -12.86 11.02
CA LYS A 101 21.66 -13.46 10.49
C LYS A 101 20.47 -12.98 11.31
N ASP A 102 19.34 -12.71 10.67
CA ASP A 102 18.13 -12.28 11.38
C ASP A 102 17.39 -13.44 12.06
N GLY A 103 17.69 -14.68 11.66
CA GLY A 103 16.96 -15.88 12.11
C GLY A 103 15.70 -16.14 11.29
N SER A 104 15.27 -17.41 11.18
CA SER A 104 13.97 -17.71 10.59
C SER A 104 12.83 -17.33 11.53
N PHE A 105 11.65 -17.03 11.00
CA PHE A 105 10.47 -16.73 11.83
C PHE A 105 10.22 -17.79 12.92
N ARG A 106 10.32 -19.08 12.57
CA ARG A 106 10.19 -20.19 13.52
C ARG A 106 11.25 -20.18 14.61
N THR A 107 12.50 -19.83 14.25
CA THR A 107 13.60 -19.70 15.22
C THR A 107 13.34 -18.56 16.19
N MET A 108 12.97 -17.40 15.67
CA MET A 108 12.71 -16.21 16.48
C MET A 108 11.51 -16.42 17.41
N ALA A 109 10.47 -17.11 16.94
CA ALA A 109 9.33 -17.50 17.77
C ALA A 109 9.75 -18.44 18.92
N ALA A 110 10.58 -19.45 18.65
CA ALA A 110 11.09 -20.35 19.69
C ALA A 110 11.97 -19.63 20.71
N ILE A 111 12.81 -18.69 20.26
CA ILE A 111 13.63 -17.85 21.15
C ILE A 111 12.75 -16.94 22.02
N ALA A 112 11.70 -16.33 21.45
CA ALA A 112 10.75 -15.48 22.17
C ALA A 112 10.03 -16.23 23.29
N ASP A 113 9.58 -17.45 23.00
CA ASP A 113 8.92 -18.33 23.96
C ASP A 113 9.83 -18.66 25.15
N VAL A 114 11.07 -19.08 24.87
CA VAL A 114 12.07 -19.39 25.90
C VAL A 114 12.42 -18.17 26.76
N LEU A 115 12.60 -17.00 26.13
CA LEU A 115 12.93 -15.75 26.83
C LEU A 115 11.74 -15.13 27.56
N ARG A 116 10.53 -15.66 27.33
CA ARG A 116 9.27 -15.14 27.80
C ARG A 116 9.12 -13.66 27.45
N VAL A 117 9.19 -13.37 26.16
CA VAL A 117 8.91 -12.04 25.58
C VAL A 117 8.09 -12.16 24.31
N SER A 118 7.44 -11.08 23.87
CA SER A 118 6.72 -11.10 22.60
C SER A 118 7.71 -11.21 21.43
N LEU A 119 7.24 -11.67 20.27
CA LEU A 119 8.08 -11.69 19.08
C LEU A 119 8.50 -10.27 18.66
N ASP A 120 7.63 -9.28 18.91
CA ASP A 120 7.90 -7.86 18.64
C ASP A 120 9.04 -7.31 19.51
N ASP A 121 9.19 -7.81 20.74
CA ASP A 121 10.30 -7.43 21.64
C ASP A 121 11.66 -7.95 21.17
N LEU A 122 11.67 -8.95 20.28
CA LEU A 122 12.88 -9.49 19.65
C LEU A 122 13.10 -8.97 18.23
N ALA A 123 12.11 -8.28 17.66
CA ALA A 123 12.24 -7.71 16.34
C ALA A 123 13.43 -6.74 16.35
N PRO A 124 14.36 -6.86 15.38
CA PRO A 124 15.42 -5.87 15.27
C PRO A 124 14.77 -4.50 15.16
N VAL A 125 15.29 -3.51 15.89
CA VAL A 125 14.86 -2.11 15.75
C VAL A 125 15.10 -1.77 14.29
N THR A 126 14.04 -1.90 13.47
CA THR A 126 14.11 -1.49 12.09
C THR A 126 14.51 -0.04 12.17
N ASP A 127 15.51 0.28 11.38
CA ASP A 127 16.18 1.56 11.30
C ASP A 127 15.23 2.64 10.77
N THR A 128 14.13 2.88 11.49
CA THR A 128 13.11 3.86 11.21
C THR A 128 13.75 5.24 11.13
N GLY A 129 14.81 5.49 11.90
CA GLY A 129 15.67 6.66 11.80
C GLY A 129 16.33 6.83 10.43
N ARG A 130 17.23 5.93 9.99
CA ARG A 130 17.91 6.14 8.69
C ARG A 130 16.97 5.88 7.50
N LYS A 131 15.92 5.06 7.64
CA LYS A 131 14.89 4.90 6.60
C LYS A 131 14.11 6.20 6.41
N ARG A 132 13.68 6.87 7.48
CA ARG A 132 13.06 8.22 7.42
C ARG A 132 14.03 9.25 6.86
N ALA A 133 15.31 9.22 7.25
CA ALA A 133 16.32 10.15 6.71
C ALA A 133 16.57 9.96 5.21
N ARG A 134 16.67 8.71 4.72
CA ARG A 134 16.80 8.40 3.29
C ARG A 134 15.54 8.77 2.51
N GLN A 135 14.37 8.49 3.07
CA GLN A 135 13.09 8.82 2.46
C GLN A 135 12.87 10.34 2.38
N ARG A 136 13.24 11.08 3.44
CA ARG A 136 13.30 12.55 3.45
C ARG A 136 14.23 13.10 2.37
N ALA A 137 15.45 12.55 2.25
CA ALA A 137 16.39 12.96 1.21
C ALA A 137 15.86 12.68 -0.21
N ALA A 138 15.18 11.54 -0.40
CA ALA A 138 14.54 11.21 -1.68
C ALA A 138 13.40 12.18 -2.03
N LEU A 139 12.57 12.57 -1.06
CA LEU A 139 11.50 13.55 -1.25
C LEU A 139 12.03 14.93 -1.62
N ILE A 140 13.07 15.41 -0.93
CA ILE A 140 13.73 16.69 -1.26
C ILE A 140 14.28 16.67 -2.68
N ASN A 141 14.91 15.57 -3.08
CA ASN A 141 15.43 15.42 -4.44
C ASN A 141 14.31 15.37 -5.50
N SER A 142 13.19 14.72 -5.19
CA SER A 142 12.00 14.66 -6.06
C SER A 142 11.40 16.05 -6.28
N VAL A 143 11.15 16.79 -5.20
CA VAL A 143 10.64 18.17 -5.24
C VAL A 143 11.55 19.06 -6.08
N ASN A 144 12.86 19.02 -5.83
CA ASN A 144 13.85 19.79 -6.60
C ASN A 144 13.87 19.39 -8.08
N ALA A 145 13.67 18.11 -8.40
CA ALA A 145 13.61 17.63 -9.78
C ALA A 145 12.38 18.20 -10.49
N GLN A 146 11.21 18.22 -9.84
CA GLN A 146 9.97 18.74 -10.42
C GLN A 146 9.99 20.25 -10.59
N VAL A 147 10.57 20.98 -9.64
CA VAL A 147 10.82 22.43 -9.79
C VAL A 147 11.68 22.69 -11.02
N ARG A 148 12.74 21.91 -11.23
CA ARG A 148 13.56 22.02 -12.47
C ARG A 148 12.75 21.71 -13.70
N THR A 149 11.98 20.62 -13.73
CA THR A 149 11.12 20.26 -14.87
C THR A 149 10.12 21.37 -15.21
N LEU A 150 9.49 22.00 -14.21
CA LEU A 150 8.61 23.14 -14.42
C LEU A 150 9.36 24.33 -15.04
N LEU A 151 10.56 24.65 -14.53
CA LEU A 151 11.40 25.70 -15.11
C LEU A 151 11.79 25.40 -16.56
N THR A 152 12.05 24.13 -16.91
CA THR A 152 12.37 23.75 -18.30
C THR A 152 11.15 23.84 -19.21
N LEU A 153 9.98 23.41 -18.74
CA LEU A 153 8.72 23.44 -19.51
C LEU A 153 8.26 24.88 -19.80
N VAL A 154 8.53 25.82 -18.89
CA VAL A 154 8.23 27.25 -19.10
C VAL A 154 9.12 27.88 -20.19
N GLY A 155 10.25 27.26 -20.55
CA GLY A 155 11.18 27.77 -21.56
C GLY A 155 11.01 27.20 -22.98
N GLY A 156 10.10 26.24 -23.20
CA GLY A 156 9.92 25.52 -24.48
C GLY A 156 8.50 25.66 -25.06
N ASP A 157 8.14 24.75 -25.98
CA ASP A 157 6.76 24.61 -26.46
C ASP A 157 5.84 24.29 -25.27
N PHE A 158 4.85 25.16 -25.02
CA PHE A 158 4.11 25.16 -23.77
C PHE A 158 3.04 24.04 -23.75
N ASP A 159 3.42 22.86 -23.24
CA ASP A 159 2.51 21.73 -23.01
C ASP A 159 1.83 21.86 -21.63
N THR A 160 0.59 22.37 -21.63
CA THR A 160 -0.22 22.55 -20.42
C THR A 160 -0.50 21.24 -19.67
N ALA A 161 -0.62 20.12 -20.38
CA ALA A 161 -0.85 18.81 -19.77
C ALA A 161 0.40 18.29 -19.06
N ALA A 162 1.59 18.52 -19.61
CA ALA A 162 2.86 18.22 -18.94
C ALA A 162 3.03 19.06 -17.67
N VAL A 163 2.71 20.35 -17.73
CA VAL A 163 2.79 21.24 -16.56
C VAL A 163 1.81 20.79 -15.47
N ARG A 164 0.57 20.46 -15.80
CA ARG A 164 -0.44 19.98 -14.82
C ARG A 164 -0.01 18.68 -14.14
N ARG A 165 0.60 17.73 -14.87
CA ARG A 165 1.15 16.49 -14.29
C ARG A 165 2.28 16.79 -13.31
N ALA A 166 3.22 17.65 -13.70
CA ALA A 166 4.35 18.04 -12.85
C ALA A 166 3.86 18.74 -11.56
N VAL A 167 2.89 19.66 -11.69
CA VAL A 167 2.26 20.33 -10.53
C VAL A 167 1.57 19.34 -9.60
N THR A 168 0.80 18.40 -10.14
CA THR A 168 0.08 17.41 -9.31
C THR A 168 1.06 16.58 -8.47
N GLN A 169 2.16 16.16 -9.09
CA GLN A 169 3.20 15.43 -8.38
C GLN A 169 3.88 16.29 -7.31
N LEU A 170 4.12 17.58 -7.61
CA LEU A 170 4.72 18.54 -6.68
C LEU A 170 3.88 18.74 -5.44
N VAL A 171 2.56 18.89 -5.61
CA VAL A 171 1.62 19.02 -4.49
C VAL A 171 1.64 17.77 -3.61
N SER A 172 1.59 16.58 -4.22
CA SER A 172 1.63 15.30 -3.49
C SER A 172 2.91 15.15 -2.66
N ASP A 173 4.07 15.43 -3.26
CA ASP A 173 5.37 15.32 -2.61
C ASP A 173 5.54 16.37 -1.50
N ALA A 174 5.07 17.59 -1.73
CA ALA A 174 5.12 18.70 -0.77
C ALA A 174 4.25 18.43 0.46
N VAL A 175 3.02 17.94 0.28
CA VAL A 175 2.14 17.54 1.39
C VAL A 175 2.76 16.41 2.21
N SER A 176 3.36 15.43 1.54
CA SER A 176 4.06 14.32 2.20
C SER A 176 5.27 14.80 3.01
N LEU A 177 6.01 15.80 2.50
CA LEU A 177 7.13 16.42 3.19
C LEU A 177 6.66 17.20 4.43
N LYS A 178 5.57 17.96 4.31
CA LYS A 178 4.97 18.73 5.42
C LYS A 178 4.58 17.85 6.60
N MET A 179 4.04 16.65 6.33
CA MET A 179 3.68 15.69 7.39
C MET A 179 4.91 15.14 8.13
N GLN A 180 6.07 15.08 7.48
CA GLN A 180 7.30 14.52 8.05
C GLN A 180 8.17 15.56 8.76
N ASP A 181 8.11 16.83 8.34
CA ASP A 181 8.86 17.92 8.94
C ASP A 181 7.98 19.18 9.11
N PRO A 182 7.33 19.33 10.27
CA PRO A 182 6.48 20.48 10.57
C PRO A 182 7.23 21.82 10.54
N GLU A 183 8.55 21.84 10.69
CA GLU A 183 9.33 23.09 10.63
C GLU A 183 9.35 23.69 9.21
N LEU A 184 9.17 22.86 8.19
CA LEU A 184 9.08 23.29 6.79
C LEU A 184 7.68 23.72 6.37
N ALA A 185 6.68 23.63 7.27
CA ALA A 185 5.28 23.88 6.94
C ALA A 185 5.02 25.24 6.29
N GLY A 186 5.64 26.31 6.82
CA GLY A 186 5.47 27.66 6.28
C GLY A 186 5.97 27.80 4.84
N TRP A 187 7.18 27.32 4.56
CA TRP A 187 7.74 27.34 3.20
C TRP A 187 6.92 26.47 2.22
N ILE A 188 6.43 25.32 2.67
CA ILE A 188 5.60 24.43 1.85
C ILE A 188 4.26 25.11 1.52
N ASP A 189 3.64 25.80 2.48
CA ASP A 189 2.39 26.51 2.25
C ASP A 189 2.55 27.64 1.22
N ASP A 190 3.63 28.43 1.31
CA ASP A 190 3.95 29.46 0.33
C ASP A 190 4.18 28.87 -1.08
N MET A 191 4.86 27.71 -1.15
CA MET A 191 5.09 26.99 -2.42
C MET A 191 3.79 26.44 -3.01
N LEU A 192 2.89 25.89 -2.19
CA LEU A 192 1.59 25.38 -2.63
C LEU A 192 0.70 26.51 -3.15
N GLU A 193 0.71 27.67 -2.49
CA GLU A 193 -0.01 28.86 -2.98
C GLU A 193 0.55 29.33 -4.34
N SER A 194 1.88 29.41 -4.46
CA SER A 194 2.52 29.75 -5.74
C SER A 194 2.16 28.75 -6.85
N THR A 195 2.09 27.46 -6.51
CA THR A 195 1.72 26.38 -7.43
C THR A 195 0.26 26.50 -7.88
N ARG A 196 -0.64 26.88 -6.97
CA ARG A 196 -2.05 27.18 -7.29
C ARG A 196 -2.16 28.35 -8.26
N MET A 197 -1.41 29.43 -8.05
CA MET A 197 -1.38 30.57 -8.97
C MET A 197 -0.94 30.17 -10.39
N VAL A 198 0.00 29.23 -10.52
CA VAL A 198 0.41 28.68 -11.82
C VAL A 198 -0.73 27.93 -12.52
N LEU A 199 -1.49 27.11 -11.79
CA LEU A 199 -2.66 26.41 -12.35
C LEU A 199 -3.75 27.38 -12.79
N ASP A 200 -4.05 28.39 -11.98
CA ASP A 200 -5.06 29.40 -12.31
C ASP A 200 -4.69 30.16 -13.61
N LEU A 201 -3.39 30.40 -13.84
CA LEU A 201 -2.89 31.02 -15.07
C LEU A 201 -3.09 30.08 -16.29
N ILE A 202 -2.79 28.80 -16.13
CA ILE A 202 -2.94 27.79 -17.20
C ILE A 202 -4.42 27.66 -17.58
N ASP A 203 -5.31 27.54 -16.59
CA ASP A 203 -6.74 27.41 -16.82
C ASP A 203 -7.29 28.62 -17.58
N ARG A 204 -6.82 29.83 -17.25
CA ARG A 204 -7.18 31.05 -17.98
C ARG A 204 -6.68 31.03 -19.44
N ALA A 205 -5.44 30.61 -19.66
CA ALA A 205 -4.86 30.53 -21.00
C ALA A 205 -5.58 29.51 -21.89
N GLU A 206 -5.93 28.33 -21.35
CA GLU A 206 -6.70 27.32 -22.07
C GLU A 206 -8.10 27.82 -22.44
N GLN A 207 -8.76 28.52 -21.51
CA GLN A 207 -10.07 29.11 -21.77
C GLN A 207 -10.02 30.15 -22.89
N ASP A 208 -9.02 31.03 -22.89
CA ASP A 208 -8.85 32.05 -23.94
C ASP A 208 -8.66 31.42 -25.34
N ILE A 209 -7.93 30.31 -25.43
CA ILE A 209 -7.75 29.55 -26.67
C ILE A 209 -9.09 28.96 -27.15
N ILE A 210 -9.82 28.31 -26.25
CA ILE A 210 -11.14 27.72 -26.54
C ILE A 210 -12.11 28.80 -27.02
N ASP A 211 -12.21 29.90 -26.30
CA ASP A 211 -13.10 31.02 -26.63
C ASP A 211 -12.74 31.65 -27.98
N THR A 212 -11.46 31.70 -28.32
CA THR A 212 -10.99 32.20 -29.62
C THR A 212 -11.38 31.26 -30.76
N ALA A 213 -11.20 29.95 -30.57
CA ALA A 213 -11.58 28.95 -31.56
C ALA A 213 -13.10 28.91 -31.78
N GLN A 214 -13.90 29.01 -30.71
CA GLN A 214 -15.36 29.06 -30.79
C GLN A 214 -15.83 30.31 -31.54
N ARG A 215 -15.26 31.49 -31.25
CA ARG A 215 -15.55 32.72 -31.97
C ARG A 215 -15.22 32.61 -33.46
N ALA A 216 -14.06 32.06 -33.81
CA ALA A 216 -13.70 31.83 -35.21
C ALA A 216 -14.69 30.89 -35.92
N ARG A 217 -15.12 29.82 -35.25
CA ARG A 217 -16.10 28.87 -35.79
C ARG A 217 -17.45 29.53 -36.05
N LEU A 218 -17.96 30.31 -35.09
CA LEU A 218 -19.23 31.04 -35.25
C LEU A 218 -19.17 32.03 -36.42
N SER A 219 -18.08 32.80 -36.52
CA SER A 219 -17.87 33.72 -37.64
C SER A 219 -17.82 32.98 -38.99
N LEU A 220 -17.20 31.80 -39.04
CA LEU A 220 -17.18 30.96 -40.25
C LEU A 220 -18.56 30.40 -40.58
N GLU A 221 -19.31 29.92 -39.59
CA GLU A 221 -20.70 29.44 -39.78
C GLU A 221 -21.59 30.54 -40.35
N GLU A 222 -21.45 31.78 -39.87
CA GLU A 222 -22.18 32.94 -40.38
C GLU A 222 -21.83 33.23 -41.84
N LEU A 223 -20.53 33.25 -42.18
CA LEU A 223 -20.05 33.48 -43.54
C LEU A 223 -20.51 32.39 -44.52
N VAL A 224 -20.40 31.11 -44.14
CA VAL A 224 -20.79 29.95 -44.95
C VAL A 224 -22.32 29.86 -45.08
N SER A 225 -23.07 30.33 -44.08
CA SER A 225 -24.52 30.44 -44.15
C SER A 225 -25.01 31.60 -45.02
N GLY A 226 -24.11 32.46 -45.52
CA GLY A 226 -24.44 33.61 -46.34
C GLY A 226 -24.90 33.27 -47.77
N PRO A 227 -25.58 34.21 -48.45
CA PRO A 227 -26.11 34.01 -49.81
C PRO A 227 -25.05 33.69 -50.87
N GLY A 228 -23.79 34.10 -50.66
CA GLY A 228 -22.66 33.79 -51.54
C GLY A 228 -22.29 32.30 -51.57
N PHE A 229 -22.51 31.58 -50.47
CA PHE A 229 -22.29 30.13 -50.37
C PHE A 229 -23.60 29.32 -50.51
N ARG A 230 -24.78 29.94 -50.33
CA ARG A 230 -26.09 29.30 -50.58
C ARG A 230 -26.47 29.13 -52.06
N ARG A 231 -25.80 29.80 -53.01
CA ARG A 231 -26.21 29.78 -54.43
C ARG A 231 -25.49 28.72 -55.27
N LYS A 232 -25.87 27.43 -55.11
CA LYS A 232 -26.02 26.43 -56.20
C LYS A 232 -26.64 25.10 -55.71
N MET A 233 -27.74 25.12 -54.95
CA MET A 233 -28.58 23.92 -54.76
C MET A 233 -29.94 23.99 -55.46
N ALA A 234 -30.34 25.14 -55.99
CA ALA A 234 -31.64 25.32 -56.64
C ALA A 234 -31.65 25.09 -58.17
N VAL A 235 -30.50 24.84 -58.82
CA VAL A 235 -30.40 24.75 -60.29
C VAL A 235 -30.37 23.29 -60.80
N VAL A 236 -30.42 22.27 -59.93
CA VAL A 236 -30.29 20.85 -60.34
C VAL A 236 -31.64 20.11 -60.38
N LEU A 237 -32.76 20.73 -60.01
CA LEU A 237 -34.05 20.02 -59.91
C LEU A 237 -35.09 20.37 -61.00
N ASP A 238 -34.72 21.04 -62.09
CA ASP A 238 -35.69 21.47 -63.13
C ASP A 238 -35.39 21.03 -64.57
N GLU A 239 -34.41 20.15 -64.82
CA GLU A 239 -34.09 19.75 -66.21
C GLU A 239 -34.34 18.29 -66.60
N THR A 240 -34.92 17.43 -65.76
CA THR A 240 -35.38 16.10 -66.23
C THR A 240 -36.65 15.62 -65.53
N GLY A 241 -37.80 16.17 -65.94
CA GLY A 241 -39.06 15.45 -65.87
C GLY A 241 -39.15 14.46 -67.04
N GLY A 242 -39.30 13.16 -66.76
CA GLY A 242 -39.59 12.17 -67.81
C GLY A 242 -39.26 10.72 -67.47
N ASP A 243 -40.18 10.08 -66.77
CA ASP A 243 -40.65 8.71 -67.00
C ASP A 243 -39.81 7.47 -66.60
N GLU A 244 -40.57 6.50 -66.07
CA GLU A 244 -40.31 5.06 -65.88
C GLU A 244 -39.43 4.48 -64.74
N ALA A 245 -40.08 3.54 -64.03
CA ALA A 245 -39.57 2.34 -63.33
C ALA A 245 -38.73 2.51 -62.05
N ARG A 246 -39.32 2.33 -60.86
CA ARG A 246 -39.42 1.04 -60.11
C ARG A 246 -38.09 0.29 -59.94
N GLU A 247 -37.56 0.44 -58.71
CA GLU A 247 -37.16 -0.66 -57.82
C GLU A 247 -35.98 -1.54 -58.25
N THR A 248 -34.76 -1.19 -57.80
CA THR A 248 -33.73 -2.13 -57.28
C THR A 248 -32.55 -1.35 -56.68
N GLY A 249 -32.40 -1.37 -55.35
CA GLY A 249 -31.08 -1.25 -54.68
C GLY A 249 -30.48 -2.66 -54.50
N PRO A 250 -29.21 -2.87 -54.07
CA PRO A 250 -28.40 -2.07 -53.14
C PRO A 250 -26.92 -1.90 -53.61
N GLU A 251 -26.00 -1.52 -52.70
CA GLU A 251 -24.54 -1.36 -52.87
C GLU A 251 -24.06 0.05 -53.29
N ILE A 252 -23.74 0.89 -52.29
CA ILE A 252 -22.52 1.70 -52.12
C ILE A 252 -22.63 2.33 -50.71
N ILE A 253 -22.60 1.50 -49.67
CA ILE A 253 -22.34 1.93 -48.27
C ILE A 253 -21.42 0.87 -47.67
N ALA A 254 -20.14 0.89 -48.05
CA ALA A 254 -19.16 -0.05 -47.52
C ALA A 254 -17.73 0.49 -47.32
N GLU A 255 -17.39 1.74 -47.66
CA GLU A 255 -15.95 2.09 -47.73
C GLU A 255 -15.49 3.36 -47.01
N LEU A 256 -16.27 3.91 -46.07
CA LEU A 256 -15.82 5.05 -45.25
C LEU A 256 -15.83 4.81 -43.74
N THR A 257 -16.23 3.63 -43.27
CA THR A 257 -16.31 3.30 -41.83
C THR A 257 -15.18 2.39 -41.33
N ARG A 258 -14.07 2.25 -42.06
CA ARG A 258 -12.95 1.36 -41.67
C ARG A 258 -11.58 2.04 -41.49
N ALA A 259 -11.50 3.37 -41.57
CA ALA A 259 -10.24 4.13 -41.38
C ALA A 259 -10.18 4.94 -40.06
N SER A 260 -11.06 4.67 -39.09
CA SER A 260 -11.07 5.34 -37.76
C SER A 260 -10.98 4.32 -36.62
N ALA A 261 -10.13 3.30 -36.80
CA ALA A 261 -9.79 2.33 -35.76
C ALA A 261 -8.37 1.78 -35.99
N ALA A 262 -7.39 2.67 -36.13
CA ALA A 262 -5.96 2.40 -35.92
C ALA A 262 -5.17 3.71 -36.14
N ASP A 263 -5.16 4.58 -35.13
CA ASP A 263 -3.97 5.33 -34.66
C ASP A 263 -4.30 6.06 -33.35
#